data_AF-K9JTZ8-F1
#
_entry.id   AF-K9JTZ8-F1
#
_cell.length_a   1.000
_cell.length_b   1.000
_cell.length_c   1.000
_cell.angle_alpha   90.00
_cell.angle_beta   90.00
_cell.angle_gamma   90.00
#
_symmetry.space_group_name_H-M   'P 1'
#
loop_
_entity.id
_entity.type
_entity.pdbx_description
1 polymer ?
#
loop_
_entity_poly.entity_id
_entity_poly.type
_entity_poly.pdbx_seq_one_letter_code
_entity_poly.pdbx_strand_id
1 'polypeptide(L)' 'GHTLIWHQNIPSWVTSFVGDSAAWENLFKTHIQTVVSHYKGKCTSWDVVNE' A
#
# COMPACT_ATOMS: atom_id res chain seq x y z
N GLY A 1 -4.47 9.96 6.46
CA GLY A 1 -4.92 9.16 5.30
C GLY A 1 -5.37 7.81 5.77
N HIS A 2 -6.48 7.31 5.22
CA HIS A 2 -7.13 6.04 5.59
C HIS A 2 -7.54 5.34 4.28
N THR A 3 -7.01 4.19 3.89
CA THR A 3 -5.94 3.33 4.44
C THR A 3 -5.02 2.86 3.29
N LEU A 4 -3.80 2.40 3.60
CA LEU A 4 -2.84 1.91 2.60
C LEU A 4 -2.96 0.41 2.31
N ILE A 5 -3.42 -0.38 3.28
CA ILE A 5 -3.64 -1.82 3.14
C ILE A 5 -4.97 -2.14 3.82
N TRP A 6 -5.89 -2.78 3.09
CA TRP A 6 -7.18 -3.25 3.59
C TRP A 6 -7.63 -4.50 2.85
N HIS A 7 -8.31 -5.40 3.54
CA HIS A 7 -8.87 -6.62 2.95
C HIS A 7 -10.11 -6.38 2.06
N GLN A 8 -10.77 -5.21 2.16
CA GLN A 8 -11.88 -4.80 1.27
C GLN A 8 -11.37 -3.75 0.25
N ASN A 9 -11.87 -3.80 -0.99
CA ASN A 9 -11.46 -2.90 -2.09
C ASN A 9 -10.01 -3.04 -2.58
N ILE A 10 -9.52 -4.27 -2.62
CA ILE A 10 -8.19 -4.61 -3.14
C ILE A 10 -8.12 -4.35 -4.66
N PRO A 11 -7.11 -3.61 -5.17
CA PRO A 11 -6.89 -3.46 -6.60
C PRO A 11 -6.64 -4.79 -7.31
N SER A 12 -7.10 -4.93 -8.55
CA SER A 12 -6.92 -6.17 -9.33
C SER A 12 -5.45 -6.58 -9.53
N TRP A 13 -4.50 -5.65 -9.45
CA TRP A 13 -3.07 -5.95 -9.54
C TRP A 13 -2.52 -6.66 -8.29
N VAL A 14 -3.14 -6.48 -7.13
CA VAL A 14 -2.78 -7.19 -5.89
C VAL A 14 -3.30 -8.63 -5.97
N THR A 15 -4.53 -8.83 -6.42
CA THR A 15 -5.14 -10.17 -6.55
C THR A 15 -4.54 -10.99 -7.70
N SER A 16 -3.95 -10.32 -8.69
CA SER A 16 -3.34 -10.95 -9.87
C SER A 16 -1.82 -11.07 -9.76
N PHE A 17 -1.24 -10.78 -8.59
CA PHE A 17 0.20 -10.86 -8.42
C PHE A 17 0.69 -12.31 -8.49
N VAL A 18 1.72 -12.52 -9.30
CA VAL A 18 2.43 -13.79 -9.43
C VAL A 18 3.91 -13.48 -9.25
N GLY A 19 4.50 -14.00 -8.18
CA GLY A 19 5.89 -13.75 -7.81
C GLY A 19 6.24 -14.39 -6.48
N ASP A 20 7.51 -14.26 -6.07
CA ASP A 20 7.96 -14.73 -4.76
C ASP A 20 7.64 -13.73 -3.65
N SER A 21 7.84 -14.17 -2.40
CA SER A 21 7.59 -13.35 -1.20
C SER A 21 8.44 -12.08 -1.14
N ALA A 22 9.62 -12.07 -1.76
CA ALA A 22 10.51 -10.90 -1.78
C ALA A 22 10.02 -9.84 -2.79
N ALA A 23 9.55 -10.27 -3.96
CA ALA A 23 8.92 -9.42 -4.95
C ALA A 23 7.61 -8.81 -4.41
N TRP A 24 6.84 -9.58 -3.64
CA TRP A 24 5.64 -9.08 -2.96
C TRP A 24 5.98 -7.98 -1.95
N GLU A 25 6.97 -8.22 -1.08
CA GLU A 25 7.39 -7.23 -0.08
C GLU A 25 7.88 -5.93 -0.72
N ASN A 26 8.66 -6.01 -1.80
CA ASN A 26 9.16 -4.82 -2.52
C ASN A 26 8.04 -4.05 -3.20
N LEU A 27 7.05 -4.73 -3.77
CA LEU A 27 5.90 -4.12 -4.41
C LEU A 27 5.02 -3.38 -3.39
N PHE A 28 4.80 -3.95 -2.20
CA PHE A 28 4.11 -3.27 -1.10
C PHE A 28 4.90 -2.07 -0.57
N LYS A 29 6.20 -2.20 -0.37
CA LYS A 29 7.07 -1.08 0.04
C LYS A 29 6.98 0.07 -0.95
N THR A 30 7.03 -0.23 -2.25
CA THR A 30 6.93 0.76 -3.32
C THR A 30 5.57 1.46 -3.30
N HIS A 31 4.48 0.71 -3.12
CA HIS A 31 3.13 1.27 -3.02
C HIS A 31 3.02 2.25 -1.84
N ILE A 32 3.42 1.81 -0.64
CA ILE A 32 3.39 2.63 0.58
C ILE A 32 4.22 3.90 0.40
N GLN A 33 5.47 3.77 -0.07
CA GLN A 33 6.36 4.91 -0.28
C GLN A 33 5.80 5.90 -1.29
N THR A 34 5.19 5.42 -2.37
CA THR A 34 4.58 6.25 -3.41
C THR A 34 3.42 7.07 -2.84
N VAL A 35 2.49 6.43 -2.12
CA VAL A 35 1.30 7.11 -1.58
C VAL A 35 1.70 8.10 -0.48
N VAL A 36 2.55 7.69 0.47
CA VAL A 36 3.00 8.58 1.55
C VAL A 36 3.80 9.77 1.00
N SER A 37 4.64 9.56 -0.02
CA SER A 37 5.39 10.64 -0.66
C SER A 37 4.48 11.63 -1.38
N HIS A 38 3.45 11.14 -2.08
CA HIS A 38 2.49 11.99 -2.78
C HIS A 38 1.74 12.94 -1.83
N TYR A 39 1.40 12.45 -0.64
CA TYR A 39 0.67 13.22 0.38
C TYR A 39 1.57 13.82 1.47
N LYS A 40 2.89 13.83 1.27
CA LYS A 40 3.84 14.41 2.22
C LYS A 40 3.49 15.89 2.49
N GLY A 41 3.32 16.23 3.76
CA GLY A 41 2.94 17.58 4.20
C GLY A 41 1.44 17.91 4.08
N LYS A 42 0.62 17.01 3.54
CA LYS A 42 -0.85 17.16 3.44
C LYS A 42 -1.63 16.26 4.40
N CYS A 43 -0.99 15.26 4.99
CA CYS A 43 -1.59 14.36 5.99
C CYS A 43 -0.73 14.35 7.26
N THR A 44 -1.33 14.69 8.39
CA THR A 44 -0.68 14.73 9.71
C THR A 44 -0.50 13.33 10.33
N SER A 45 -1.33 12.36 9.91
CA SER A 45 -1.27 10.95 10.32
C SER A 45 -1.78 10.02 9.20
N TRP A 46 -1.37 8.74 9.24
CA TRP A 46 -1.75 7.69 8.28
C TRP A 46 -2.08 6.39 9.01
N ASP A 47 -3.17 5.76 8.60
CA ASP A 47 -3.46 4.36 8.92
C ASP A 47 -2.73 3.49 7.90
N VAL A 48 -1.59 2.94 8.31
CA VAL A 48 -0.67 2.19 7.42
C VAL A 48 -1.18 0.79 7.14
N VAL A 49 -1.80 0.16 8.13
CA VAL A 49 -2.51 -1.12 8.01
C VAL A 49 -3.85 -0.90 8.67
N ASN A 50 -4.92 -1.16 7.95
CA ASN A 50 -6.27 -1.14 8.49
C ASN A 50 -6.92 -2.47 8.12
N GLU A 51 -6.95 -3.38 9.09
CA GLU A 51 -7.56 -4.72 9.03
C GLU A 51 -7.22 -5.56 7.78
#